data_AF-A0A483A352-F1
#
_entry.id   AF-A0A483A352-F1
#
_cell.length_a   1.000
_cell.length_b   1.000
_cell.length_c   1.000
_cell.angle_alpha   90.00
_cell.angle_beta   90.00
_cell.angle_gamma   90.00
#
_symmetry.space_group_name_H-M   'P 1'
#
loop_
_entity.id
_entity.type
_entity.pdbx_description
1 polymer ?
#
loop_
_entity_poly.entity_id
_entity_poly.type
_entity_poly.pdbx_seq_one_letter_code
_entity_poly.pdbx_strand_id
1 'polypeptide(L)'
;MEFNQQDYNQNSIVSIGIDAVQLSYAQLKTPCFISKNFSTEVDIHQLDEINKISLFPLTNQDEIDILIIGTGAMPKFLNGKQQVEIQQMGINTECMNSESACRSFNLLLSDIRNIGLLLL
;
A
#
# COMPACT_ATOMS: atom_id res chain seq x y z
N MET A 1 23.59 25.64 8.14
CA MET A 1 23.12 24.59 7.22
C MET A 1 22.39 23.58 8.08
N GLU A 2 21.11 23.84 8.34
CA GLU A 2 20.27 22.92 9.10
C GLU A 2 19.83 21.81 8.15
N PHE A 3 20.36 20.61 8.38
CA PHE A 3 19.85 19.39 7.75
C PHE A 3 18.42 19.18 8.27
N ASN A 4 17.42 19.56 7.47
CA ASN A 4 16.03 19.15 7.68
C ASN A 4 15.93 17.63 7.50
N GLN A 5 16.29 16.87 8.53
CA GLN A 5 16.00 15.44 8.64
C GLN A 5 14.80 15.25 9.58
N GLN A 6 13.59 15.55 9.12
CA GLN A 6 12.33 15.35 9.83
C GLN A 6 11.24 15.56 8.76
N ASP A 7 10.64 14.57 8.11
CA ASP A 7 9.69 13.60 8.69
C ASP A 7 9.36 12.46 7.70
N TYR A 8 10.26 12.12 6.76
CA TYR A 8 9.86 11.52 5.47
C TYR A 8 9.47 10.02 5.46
N ASN A 9 9.46 9.29 6.59
CA ASN A 9 9.27 7.83 6.60
C ASN A 9 8.59 7.27 7.87
N GLN A 10 7.62 7.98 8.44
CA GLN A 10 6.88 7.48 9.61
C GLN A 10 6.26 6.09 9.30
N ASN A 11 5.76 5.89 8.08
CA ASN A 11 5.02 4.69 7.69
C ASN A 11 5.88 3.46 7.39
N SER A 12 7.15 3.43 7.82
CA SER A 12 7.98 2.24 7.66
C SER A 12 7.43 1.06 8.45
N ILE A 13 7.32 -0.09 7.78
CA ILE A 13 6.77 -1.33 8.33
C ILE A 13 7.87 -2.06 9.11
N VAL A 14 7.64 -2.24 10.40
CA VAL A 14 8.57 -2.94 11.30
C VAL A 14 8.36 -4.44 11.21
N SER A 15 7.10 -4.89 11.21
CA SER A 15 6.75 -6.30 11.17
C SER A 15 5.34 -6.49 10.62
N ILE A 16 5.08 -7.66 10.06
CA ILE A 16 3.76 -8.07 9.60
C ILE A 16 3.33 -9.34 10.33
N GLY A 17 2.11 -9.33 10.86
CA GLY A 17 1.43 -10.48 11.43
C GLY A 17 0.33 -11.01 10.51
N ILE A 18 -0.46 -11.95 11.03
CA ILE A 18 -1.54 -12.61 10.29
C ILE A 18 -2.72 -11.66 10.02
N ASP A 19 -3.02 -10.78 10.98
CA ASP A 19 -4.21 -9.90 10.96
C ASP A 19 -3.86 -8.43 11.24
N ALA A 20 -2.56 -8.11 11.33
CA ALA A 20 -2.10 -6.79 11.69
C ALA A 20 -0.72 -6.52 11.12
N VAL A 21 -0.47 -5.26 10.80
CA VAL A 21 0.83 -4.74 10.41
C VAL A 21 1.30 -3.73 11.44
N GLN A 22 2.57 -3.85 11.83
CA GLN A 22 3.20 -2.94 12.76
C GLN A 22 4.06 -1.94 11.99
N LEU A 23 3.65 -0.68 12.04
CA LEU A 23 4.40 0.46 11.57
C LEU A 23 5.34 0.96 12.67
N SER A 24 6.26 1.86 12.29
CA SER A 24 7.24 2.42 13.23
C SER A 24 6.60 3.29 14.32
N TYR A 25 5.41 3.87 14.05
CA TYR A 25 4.68 4.74 14.98
C TYR A 25 3.34 4.17 15.47
N ALA A 26 2.79 3.13 14.81
CA ALA A 26 1.45 2.61 15.09
C ALA A 26 1.28 1.15 14.66
N GLN A 27 0.18 0.53 15.05
CA GLN A 27 -0.24 -0.79 14.58
C GLN A 27 -1.60 -0.67 13.90
N LEU A 28 -1.75 -1.26 12.71
CA LEU A 28 -3.00 -1.27 11.95
C LEU A 28 -3.46 -2.71 11.74
N LYS A 29 -4.77 -2.94 11.71
CA LYS A 29 -5.32 -4.24 11.34
C LYS A 29 -5.41 -4.38 9.83
N THR A 30 -5.20 -5.59 9.33
CA THR A 30 -5.49 -5.91 7.93
C THR A 30 -7.01 -6.16 7.79
N PRO A 31 -7.67 -5.64 6.75
CA PRO A 31 -7.08 -4.97 5.60
C PRO A 31 -6.74 -3.50 5.89
N CYS A 32 -5.60 -3.04 5.38
CA CYS A 32 -5.19 -1.65 5.55
C CYS A 32 -4.45 -1.12 4.32
N PHE A 33 -4.59 0.18 4.13
CA PHE A 33 -3.87 0.96 3.14
C PHE A 33 -2.80 1.83 3.81
N ILE A 34 -1.59 1.82 3.28
CA ILE A 34 -0.43 2.55 3.79
C ILE A 34 0.27 3.22 2.62
N SER A 35 0.38 4.52 2.62
CA SER A 35 1.24 5.31 1.73
C SER A 35 2.41 5.92 2.51
N LYS A 36 3.19 6.79 1.89
CA LYS A 36 4.30 7.47 2.57
C LYS A 36 3.84 8.36 3.72
N ASN A 37 2.73 9.08 3.52
CA ASN A 37 2.24 10.09 4.44
C ASN A 37 0.89 9.74 5.09
N PHE A 38 0.20 8.73 4.56
CA PHE A 38 -1.14 8.37 5.00
C PHE A 38 -1.24 6.88 5.31
N SER A 39 -2.00 6.51 6.33
CA SER A 39 -2.28 5.13 6.64
C SER A 39 -3.69 5.01 7.20
N THR A 40 -4.46 4.04 6.74
CA THR A 40 -5.81 3.79 7.25
C THR A 40 -6.17 2.32 7.14
N GLU A 41 -7.01 1.86 8.05
CA GLU A 41 -7.71 0.58 7.90
C GLU A 41 -8.76 0.73 6.78
N VAL A 42 -8.96 -0.31 5.98
CA VAL A 42 -9.89 -0.32 4.86
C VAL A 42 -10.74 -1.59 4.91
N ASP A 43 -11.98 -1.49 4.46
CA ASP A 43 -12.89 -2.65 4.40
C ASP A 43 -12.80 -3.34 3.03
N ILE A 44 -11.57 -3.65 2.59
CA ILE A 44 -11.30 -4.34 1.33
C ILE A 44 -10.74 -5.70 1.69
N HIS A 45 -11.55 -6.74 1.71
CA HIS A 45 -11.14 -8.07 2.17
C HIS A 45 -10.65 -8.94 1.02
N GLN A 46 -11.06 -8.61 -0.21
CA GLN A 46 -10.73 -9.39 -1.41
C GLN A 46 -10.26 -8.51 -2.56
N LEU A 47 -9.44 -9.11 -3.44
CA LEU A 47 -8.99 -8.45 -4.67
C LEU A 47 -10.13 -7.98 -5.57
N ASP A 48 -11.27 -8.69 -5.58
CA ASP A 48 -12.42 -8.35 -6.42
C ASP A 48 -13.04 -6.99 -6.03
N GLU A 49 -12.86 -6.58 -4.77
CA GLU A 49 -13.34 -5.31 -4.23
C GLU A 49 -12.41 -4.13 -4.58
N ILE A 50 -11.21 -4.42 -5.09
CA ILE A 50 -10.26 -3.41 -5.55
C ILE A 50 -10.73 -2.89 -6.90
N ASN A 51 -11.26 -1.68 -6.89
CA ASN A 51 -11.73 -0.98 -8.07
C ASN A 51 -11.47 0.52 -7.92
N LYS A 52 -11.80 1.28 -8.97
CA LYS A 52 -11.68 2.74 -8.97
C LYS A 52 -12.34 3.39 -7.76
N ILE A 53 -13.51 2.92 -7.36
CA ILE A 53 -14.33 3.56 -6.34
C ILE A 53 -13.68 3.37 -4.97
N SER A 54 -13.21 2.17 -4.66
CA SER A 54 -12.51 1.84 -3.41
C SER A 54 -11.14 2.52 -3.31
N LEU A 55 -10.43 2.67 -4.43
CA LEU A 55 -9.10 3.31 -4.47
C LEU A 55 -9.16 4.83 -4.50
N PHE A 56 -10.21 5.42 -5.10
CA PHE A 56 -10.36 6.86 -5.23
C PHE A 56 -10.16 7.64 -3.92
N PRO A 57 -10.82 7.31 -2.79
CA PRO A 57 -10.59 8.01 -1.53
C PRO A 57 -9.15 7.87 -1.02
N LEU A 58 -8.48 6.75 -1.28
CA LEU A 58 -7.10 6.51 -0.86
C LEU A 58 -6.12 7.37 -1.68
N THR A 59 -6.30 7.35 -3.00
CA THR A 59 -5.47 8.12 -3.95
C THR A 59 -5.73 9.62 -3.89
N ASN A 60 -6.86 10.04 -3.33
CA ASN A 60 -7.17 11.44 -3.12
C ASN A 60 -6.49 11.99 -1.86
N GLN A 61 -6.15 11.13 -0.90
CA GLN A 61 -5.44 11.53 0.32
C GLN A 61 -3.95 11.70 0.07
N ASP A 62 -3.37 10.84 -0.76
CA ASP A 62 -1.96 10.86 -1.15
C ASP A 62 -1.87 10.38 -2.60
N GLU A 63 -1.21 11.14 -3.47
CA GLU A 63 -1.02 10.71 -4.87
C GLU A 63 -0.17 9.45 -4.89
N ILE A 64 -0.55 8.42 -5.66
CA ILE A 64 0.16 7.14 -5.73
C ILE A 64 0.42 6.80 -7.19
N ASP A 65 1.66 6.44 -7.51
CA ASP A 65 2.05 5.99 -8.85
C ASP A 65 2.10 4.46 -8.93
N ILE A 66 2.45 3.81 -7.82
CA ILE A 66 2.54 2.34 -7.70
C ILE A 66 1.80 1.88 -6.46
N LEU A 67 0.83 1.00 -6.64
CA LEU A 67 0.09 0.32 -5.60
C LEU A 67 0.54 -1.14 -5.50
N ILE A 68 1.23 -1.47 -4.42
CA ILE A 68 1.62 -2.82 -4.07
C ILE A 68 0.48 -3.46 -3.28
N ILE A 69 0.05 -4.65 -3.66
CA ILE A 69 -1.05 -5.37 -3.04
C ILE A 69 -0.51 -6.66 -2.43
N GLY A 70 -0.50 -6.74 -1.10
CA GLY A 70 -0.16 -7.93 -0.33
C GLY A 70 -1.41 -8.76 -0.06
N THR A 71 -1.50 -9.95 -0.65
CA THR A 71 -2.71 -10.80 -0.61
C THR A 71 -2.66 -11.91 0.44
N GLY A 72 -1.93 -11.68 1.52
CA GLY A 72 -1.69 -12.64 2.60
C GLY A 72 -0.53 -13.60 2.29
N ALA A 73 -0.71 -14.87 2.61
CA ALA A 73 0.34 -15.89 2.49
C ALA A 73 0.68 -16.25 1.04
N MET A 74 -0.29 -16.16 0.12
CA MET A 74 -0.09 -16.51 -1.30
C MET A 74 -0.39 -15.30 -2.19
N PRO A 75 0.43 -15.06 -3.24
CA PRO A 75 0.15 -14.02 -4.22
C PRO A 75 -1.11 -14.38 -5.00
N LYS A 76 -2.06 -13.45 -5.04
CA LYS A 76 -3.23 -13.50 -5.90
C LYS A 76 -3.18 -12.29 -6.83
N PHE A 77 -3.67 -12.44 -8.05
CA PHE A 77 -3.57 -11.37 -9.06
C PHE A 77 -4.93 -10.75 -9.33
N LEU A 78 -4.94 -9.45 -9.60
CA LEU A 78 -6.11 -8.73 -10.09
C LEU A 78 -6.54 -9.28 -11.46
N ASN A 79 -7.84 -9.23 -11.73
CA ASN A 79 -8.35 -9.55 -13.04
C ASN A 79 -7.87 -8.50 -14.07
N GLY A 80 -7.65 -8.90 -15.32
CA GLY A 80 -7.15 -7.99 -16.36
C GLY A 80 -8.00 -6.73 -16.55
N LYS A 81 -9.32 -6.84 -16.34
CA LYS A 81 -10.23 -5.68 -16.34
C LYS A 81 -9.87 -4.68 -15.22
N GLN A 82 -9.69 -5.16 -13.99
CA GLN A 82 -9.33 -4.30 -12.85
C GLN A 82 -7.96 -3.65 -13.06
N GLN A 83 -6.98 -4.41 -13.54
CA GLN A 83 -5.66 -3.86 -13.85
C GLN A 83 -5.73 -2.75 -14.89
N VAL A 84 -6.54 -2.89 -15.94
CA VAL A 84 -6.73 -1.84 -16.94
C VAL A 84 -7.42 -0.63 -16.31
N GLU A 85 -8.49 -0.82 -15.54
CA GLU A 85 -9.21 0.30 -14.88
C GLU A 85 -8.29 1.10 -13.94
N ILE A 86 -7.43 0.44 -13.18
CA ILE A 86 -6.48 1.08 -12.26
C ILE A 86 -5.34 1.76 -13.02
N GLN A 87 -4.80 1.14 -14.08
CA GLN A 87 -3.81 1.78 -14.95
C GLN A 87 -4.35 3.02 -15.67
N GLN A 88 -5.64 3.06 -16.02
CA GLN A 88 -6.26 4.27 -16.58
C GLN A 88 -6.31 5.45 -15.60
N MET A 89 -6.14 5.20 -14.30
CA MET A 89 -5.95 6.25 -13.29
C MET A 89 -4.48 6.70 -13.15
N GLY A 90 -3.56 6.11 -13.92
CA GLY A 90 -2.12 6.36 -13.80
C GLY A 90 -1.46 5.57 -12.67
N ILE A 91 -2.13 4.55 -12.12
CA ILE A 91 -1.64 3.76 -11.00
C ILE A 91 -1.23 2.38 -11.50
N ASN A 92 0.01 2.00 -11.25
CA ASN A 92 0.53 0.68 -11.54
C ASN A 92 0.26 -0.26 -10.37
N THR A 93 -0.27 -1.46 -10.61
CA THR A 93 -0.61 -2.41 -9.54
C THR A 93 0.31 -3.62 -9.55
N GLU A 94 0.93 -3.91 -8.42
CA GLU A 94 1.84 -5.05 -8.24
C GLU A 94 1.30 -5.97 -7.15
N CYS A 95 0.92 -7.19 -7.50
CA CYS A 95 0.36 -8.15 -6.53
C CYS A 95 1.42 -9.15 -6.07
N MET A 96 1.55 -9.33 -4.76
CA MET A 96 2.49 -10.28 -4.16
C MET A 96 2.00 -10.78 -2.80
N ASN A 97 2.76 -11.67 -2.15
CA ASN A 97 2.46 -12.04 -0.76
C ASN A 97 2.74 -10.86 0.18
N SER A 98 2.09 -10.83 1.34
CA SER A 98 2.16 -9.68 2.25
C SER A 98 3.56 -9.41 2.79
N GLU A 99 4.38 -10.45 3.00
CA GLU A 99 5.77 -10.28 3.44
C GLU A 99 6.63 -9.56 2.39
N SER A 100 6.56 -10.01 1.13
CA SER A 100 7.26 -9.38 0.00
C SER A 100 6.74 -7.97 -0.25
N ALA A 101 5.43 -7.76 -0.08
CA ALA A 101 4.79 -6.46 -0.24
C ALA A 101 5.35 -5.45 0.76
N CYS A 102 5.42 -5.83 2.04
CA CYS A 102 5.99 -4.98 3.09
C CYS A 102 7.46 -4.64 2.85
N ARG A 103 8.26 -5.65 2.42
CA ARG A 103 9.67 -5.44 2.10
C ARG A 103 9.86 -4.50 0.90
N SER A 104 9.07 -4.69 -0.15
CA SER A 104 9.11 -3.85 -1.35
C SER A 104 8.66 -2.42 -1.04
N PHE A 105 7.62 -2.26 -0.23
CA PHE A 105 7.15 -0.97 0.25
C PHE A 105 8.25 -0.24 1.04
N ASN A 106 8.89 -0.89 2.01
CA ASN A 106 10.01 -0.32 2.76
C ASN A 106 11.21 0.05 1.89
N LEU A 107 11.50 -0.74 0.86
CA LEU A 107 12.57 -0.45 -0.08
C LEU A 107 12.25 0.81 -0.91
N LEU A 108 10.99 0.95 -1.35
CA LEU A 108 10.53 2.04 -2.19
C LEU A 108 10.08 3.29 -1.41
N LEU A 109 9.94 3.19 -0.09
CA LEU A 109 9.66 4.32 0.80
C LEU A 109 10.72 5.43 0.66
N SER A 110 11.98 5.04 0.49
CA SER A 110 13.11 5.96 0.26
C SER A 110 13.25 6.43 -1.20
N ASP A 111 12.42 5.91 -2.12
CA ASP A 111 12.43 6.29 -3.54
C ASP A 111 11.70 7.63 -3.75
N ILE A 112 11.88 8.24 -4.93
CA ILE A 112 11.16 9.47 -5.29
C ILE A 112 9.70 9.22 -5.67
N ARG A 113 9.37 8.02 -6.14
CA ARG A 113 8.01 7.70 -6.61
C ARG A 113 7.04 7.59 -5.46
N ASN A 114 5.79 8.01 -5.68
CA ASN A 114 4.75 7.81 -4.69
C ASN A 114 4.25 6.38 -4.73
N ILE A 115 4.30 5.73 -3.58
CA ILE A 115 4.04 4.30 -3.44
C ILE A 115 2.99 4.07 -2.37
N GLY A 116 2.03 3.22 -2.68
CA GLY A 116 1.00 2.74 -1.79
C GLY A 116 1.14 1.24 -1.57
N LEU A 117 0.84 0.80 -0.36
CA LEU A 117 0.73 -0.60 0.02
C LEU A 117 -0.70 -0.85 0.48
N LEU A 118 -1.33 -1.86 -0.08
CA LEU A 118 -2.60 -2.40 0.36
C LEU A 118 -2.37 -3.81 0.86
N LEU A 119 -2.68 -4.07 2.12
CA LEU A 119 -2.63 -5.41 2.70
C LEU A 119 -4.05 -5.93 2.84
N LEU A 120 -4.28 -7.15 2.36
CA LEU A 120 -5.50 -7.93 2.51
C LEU A 120 -5.29 -9.05 3.53
#